data_AF-A0A3D2V2V2-F1
#
_entry.id   AF-A0A3D2V2V2-F1
#
_cell.length_a   1.000
_cell.length_b   1.000
_cell.length_c   1.000
_cell.angle_alpha   90.00
_cell.angle_beta   90.00
_cell.angle_gamma   90.00
#
_symmetry.space_group_name_H-M   'P 1'
#
loop_
_entity.id
_entity.type
_entity.pdbx_description
1 polymer ?
#
loop_
_entity_poly.entity_id
_entity_poly.type
_entity_poly.pdbx_seq_one_letter_code
_entity_poly.pdbx_strand_id
1 'polypeptide(L)'
;YSKLRGEFVTLNSFQERWIPLIKTGTGGITRLELFDLSKDPRQLKNVIDEHPDVAQRMEDQLRNIHQRVLDDAPIWGKHAEKNGAGIHRLDTGRRSTFDAFAYVNRIPIEPDEDESQAILSGRIASRLANQEGRVLIKLPPDMNHYTYYGFRLAAASTVSSATGKCVGCHSLPSFGRASSDPAVPSLRNKAYSLGRLQKLLANETHHNIALDKQQTIQLLAFIYSLKDLSENAFREAIIEATVLDTSGDQK
;
A
#
# COMPACT_ATOMS: atom_id res chain seq x y z
N TYR A 1 -8.74 13.05 21.93
CA TYR A 1 -7.63 13.66 21.17
C TYR A 1 -7.19 12.79 19.99
N SER A 2 -6.88 11.50 20.23
CA SER A 2 -6.58 10.48 19.20
C SER A 2 -7.61 10.42 18.07
N LYS A 3 -8.91 10.31 18.39
CA LYS A 3 -10.00 10.24 17.40
C LYS A 3 -10.08 11.46 16.47
N LEU A 4 -10.10 12.67 17.04
CA LEU A 4 -10.12 13.93 16.28
C LEU A 4 -8.88 14.09 15.38
N ARG A 5 -7.71 13.65 15.86
CA ARG A 5 -6.48 13.63 15.05
C ARG A 5 -6.60 12.65 13.88
N GLY A 6 -7.17 11.47 14.09
CA GLY A 6 -7.41 10.49 13.03
C GLY A 6 -8.37 11.04 11.96
N GLU A 7 -9.51 11.58 12.37
CA GLU A 7 -10.48 12.21 11.47
C GLU A 7 -9.86 13.37 10.68
N PHE A 8 -9.09 14.24 11.34
CA PHE A 8 -8.38 15.34 10.68
C PHE A 8 -7.39 14.84 9.63
N VAL A 9 -6.56 13.84 9.96
CA VAL A 9 -5.58 13.29 9.01
C VAL A 9 -6.29 12.64 7.83
N THR A 10 -7.35 11.86 8.05
CA THR A 10 -8.10 11.20 6.97
C THR A 10 -8.72 12.22 6.00
N LEU A 11 -9.29 13.31 6.52
CA LEU A 11 -9.89 14.36 5.69
C LEU A 11 -8.86 15.19 4.91
N ASN A 12 -7.63 15.30 5.42
CA ASN A 12 -6.57 16.12 4.83
C ASN A 12 -5.49 15.29 4.10
N SER A 13 -5.66 13.98 3.98
CA SER A 13 -4.72 13.09 3.28
C SER A 13 -5.17 12.83 1.85
N PHE A 14 -4.20 12.70 0.95
CA PHE A 14 -4.43 12.30 -0.43
C PHE A 14 -5.15 10.95 -0.50
N GLN A 15 -6.25 10.89 -1.25
CA GLN A 15 -7.03 9.68 -1.49
C GLN A 15 -6.71 9.14 -2.88
N GLU A 16 -6.45 7.83 -3.01
CA GLU A 16 -6.08 7.23 -4.30
C GLU A 16 -7.20 7.37 -5.35
N ARG A 17 -8.47 7.39 -4.90
CA ARG A 17 -9.66 7.69 -5.72
C ARG A 17 -9.63 9.05 -6.41
N TRP A 18 -8.77 9.98 -5.98
CA TRP A 18 -8.58 11.26 -6.67
C TRP A 18 -7.71 11.13 -7.91
N ILE A 19 -6.92 10.05 -8.06
CA ILE A 19 -6.03 9.87 -9.20
C ILE A 19 -6.78 9.91 -10.54
N PRO A 20 -7.89 9.16 -10.75
CA PRO A 20 -8.63 9.23 -12.00
C PRO A 20 -9.11 10.65 -12.31
N LEU A 21 -9.63 11.38 -11.31
CA LEU A 21 -10.10 12.76 -11.46
C LEU A 21 -8.96 13.71 -11.87
N ILE A 22 -7.79 13.58 -11.23
CA ILE A 22 -6.58 14.36 -11.56
C ILE A 22 -6.15 14.09 -13.01
N LYS A 23 -6.38 12.88 -13.52
CA LYS A 23 -5.96 12.45 -14.87
C LYS A 23 -6.96 12.76 -16.00
N THR A 24 -8.25 12.97 -15.73
CA THR A 24 -9.30 13.07 -16.79
C THR A 24 -9.46 14.46 -17.45
N GLY A 25 -8.71 15.48 -17.05
CA GLY A 25 -8.73 16.81 -17.71
C GLY A 25 -7.37 17.16 -18.32
N THR A 26 -7.23 18.37 -18.87
CA THR A 26 -5.91 19.02 -19.01
C THR A 26 -5.33 19.36 -17.62
N GLY A 27 -5.18 18.36 -16.75
CA GLY A 27 -4.45 18.48 -15.51
C GLY A 27 -5.07 19.19 -14.32
N GLY A 28 -6.37 19.46 -14.28
CA GLY A 28 -7.00 20.07 -13.09
C GLY A 28 -6.53 21.49 -12.76
N ILE A 29 -5.65 22.07 -13.57
CA ILE A 29 -5.15 23.44 -13.38
C ILE A 29 -6.16 24.40 -14.00
N THR A 30 -7.04 24.93 -13.15
CA THR A 30 -8.09 25.89 -13.54
C THR A 30 -7.76 27.32 -13.13
N ARG A 31 -6.73 27.50 -12.30
CA ARG A 31 -6.25 28.80 -11.82
C ARG A 31 -4.75 28.87 -12.03
N LEU A 32 -4.34 29.84 -12.82
CA LEU A 32 -2.94 30.16 -13.11
C LEU A 32 -2.61 31.50 -12.49
N GLU A 33 -1.48 31.54 -11.81
CA GLU A 33 -0.92 32.76 -11.23
C GLU A 33 0.56 32.81 -11.61
N LEU A 34 1.05 34.02 -11.86
CA LEU A 34 2.45 34.26 -12.19
C LEU A 34 3.04 35.15 -11.11
N PHE A 35 4.18 34.75 -10.54
CA PHE A 35 4.87 35.50 -9.48
C PHE A 35 6.32 35.79 -9.89
N ASP A 36 6.77 37.02 -9.67
CA ASP A 36 8.18 37.40 -9.78
C ASP A 36 8.88 37.09 -8.45
N LEU A 37 9.46 35.88 -8.34
CA LEU A 37 10.10 35.42 -7.10
C LEU A 37 11.30 36.28 -6.65
N SER A 38 11.88 37.10 -7.54
CA SER A 38 12.99 37.99 -7.18
C SER A 38 12.53 39.18 -6.35
N LYS A 39 11.30 39.66 -6.60
CA LYS A 39 10.68 40.81 -5.91
C LYS A 39 9.61 40.39 -4.91
N ASP A 40 8.98 39.26 -5.14
CA ASP A 40 7.91 38.68 -4.34
C ASP A 40 8.18 37.19 -4.03
N PRO A 41 9.17 36.90 -3.17
CA PRO A 41 9.48 35.53 -2.77
C PRO A 41 8.36 34.86 -1.96
N ARG A 42 7.39 35.64 -1.47
CA ARG A 42 6.24 35.15 -0.68
C ARG A 42 5.00 34.90 -1.53
N GLN A 43 5.06 35.16 -2.84
CA GLN A 43 3.96 34.88 -3.79
C GLN A 43 2.64 35.56 -3.38
N LEU A 44 2.71 36.85 -3.04
CA LEU A 44 1.56 37.64 -2.60
C LEU A 44 0.91 38.44 -3.74
N LYS A 45 1.66 38.77 -4.80
CA LYS A 45 1.19 39.58 -5.92
C LYS A 45 1.24 38.79 -7.22
N ASN A 46 0.07 38.41 -7.71
CA ASN A 46 -0.08 37.83 -9.04
C ASN A 46 0.19 38.91 -10.11
N VAL A 47 1.14 38.65 -11.01
CA VAL A 47 1.56 39.53 -12.11
C VAL A 47 1.24 38.94 -13.50
N ILE A 48 0.32 37.97 -13.56
CA ILE A 48 -0.02 37.26 -14.82
C ILE A 48 -0.54 38.23 -15.91
N ASP A 49 -1.39 39.17 -15.52
CA ASP A 49 -1.96 40.16 -16.44
C ASP A 49 -0.94 41.25 -16.83
N GLU A 50 0.10 41.47 -16.02
CA GLU A 50 1.16 42.45 -16.27
C GLU A 50 2.17 41.95 -17.32
N HIS A 51 2.27 40.63 -17.51
CA HIS A 51 3.25 39.99 -18.38
C HIS A 51 2.65 38.85 -19.22
N PRO A 52 1.75 39.15 -20.18
CA PRO A 52 1.00 38.13 -20.92
C PRO A 52 1.89 37.18 -21.74
N ASP A 53 2.97 37.68 -22.36
CA ASP A 53 3.89 36.85 -23.12
C ASP A 53 4.66 35.85 -22.23
N VAL A 54 5.04 36.30 -21.02
CA VAL A 54 5.70 35.44 -20.04
C VAL A 54 4.70 34.41 -19.49
N ALA A 55 3.47 34.85 -19.21
CA ALA A 55 2.40 33.99 -18.75
C ALA A 55 2.14 32.85 -19.75
N GLN A 56 1.98 33.17 -21.04
CA GLN A 56 1.74 32.16 -22.08
C GLN A 56 2.89 31.16 -22.15
N ARG A 57 4.14 31.63 -22.17
CA ARG A 57 5.32 30.74 -22.22
C ARG A 57 5.39 29.82 -21.00
N MET A 58 5.11 30.36 -19.81
CA MET A 58 5.11 29.58 -18.56
C MET A 58 3.96 28.58 -18.51
N GLU A 59 2.79 28.96 -19.03
CA GLU A 59 1.64 28.06 -19.18
C GLU A 59 1.98 26.90 -20.12
N ASP A 60 2.63 27.15 -21.26
CA ASP A 60 3.06 26.10 -22.18
C ASP A 60 4.08 25.16 -21.52
N GLN A 61 5.02 25.71 -20.73
CA GLN A 61 5.96 24.90 -19.96
C GLN A 61 5.25 24.04 -18.91
N LEU A 62 4.31 24.62 -18.17
CA LEU A 62 3.50 23.91 -17.19
C LEU A 62 2.69 22.80 -17.84
N ARG A 63 2.05 23.05 -18.99
CA ARG A 63 1.32 22.05 -19.76
C ARG A 63 2.23 20.92 -20.23
N ASN A 64 3.43 21.24 -20.71
CA ASN A 64 4.42 20.24 -21.12
C ASN A 64 4.90 19.39 -19.94
N ILE A 65 5.23 20.01 -18.80
CA ILE A 65 5.60 19.28 -17.57
C ILE A 65 4.44 18.40 -17.14
N HIS A 66 3.23 18.95 -17.12
CA HIS A 66 2.03 18.22 -16.74
C HIS A 66 1.81 17.00 -17.66
N GLN A 67 1.91 17.18 -18.97
CA GLN A 67 1.78 16.08 -19.93
C GLN A 67 2.85 15.01 -19.70
N ARG A 68 4.11 15.41 -19.52
CA ARG A 68 5.20 14.47 -19.21
C ARG A 68 4.95 13.70 -17.91
N VAL A 69 4.47 14.37 -16.87
CA VAL A 69 4.11 13.72 -15.59
C VAL A 69 2.93 12.75 -15.79
N LEU A 70 1.95 13.09 -16.62
CA LEU A 70 0.84 12.20 -16.93
C LEU A 70 1.29 10.99 -17.75
N ASP A 71 2.21 11.19 -18.70
CA ASP A 71 2.79 10.13 -19.54
C ASP A 71 3.62 9.16 -18.70
N ASP A 72 4.38 9.66 -17.72
CA ASP A 72 5.12 8.85 -16.75
C ASP A 72 4.19 8.19 -15.72
N ALA A 73 3.00 8.75 -15.48
CA ALA A 73 2.10 8.26 -14.45
C ALA A 73 1.30 7.04 -14.93
N PRO A 74 1.17 5.97 -14.12
CA PRO A 74 0.41 4.77 -14.50
C PRO A 74 -1.04 5.12 -14.84
N ILE A 75 -1.53 4.65 -15.99
CA ILE A 75 -2.94 4.83 -16.38
C ILE A 75 -3.78 3.92 -15.47
N TRP A 76 -4.88 4.44 -14.94
CA TRP A 76 -5.80 3.69 -14.07
C TRP A 76 -7.19 3.59 -14.73
N GLY A 77 -7.97 2.58 -14.34
CA GLY A 77 -9.34 2.39 -14.82
C GLY A 77 -9.46 1.92 -16.27
N LYS A 78 -10.62 2.17 -16.90
CA LYS A 78 -10.98 1.64 -18.24
C LYS A 78 -10.00 2.04 -19.36
N HIS A 79 -9.31 3.16 -19.23
CA HIS A 79 -8.32 3.61 -20.22
C HIS A 79 -7.02 2.80 -20.20
N ALA A 80 -6.68 2.17 -19.08
CA ALA A 80 -5.49 1.34 -18.96
C ALA A 80 -5.67 -0.07 -19.54
N GLU A 81 -6.91 -0.48 -19.87
CA GLU A 81 -7.17 -1.71 -20.63
C GLU A 81 -6.76 -1.57 -22.11
N LYS A 82 -6.79 -0.36 -22.66
CA LYS A 82 -6.52 -0.11 -24.09
C LYS A 82 -5.04 0.03 -24.44
N ASN A 83 -4.21 0.50 -23.51
CA ASN A 83 -2.83 0.88 -23.80
C ASN A 83 -1.78 -0.13 -23.34
N GLY A 84 -2.17 -1.25 -22.71
CA GLY A 84 -1.23 -2.24 -22.17
C GLY A 84 -0.26 -1.70 -21.12
N ALA A 85 -0.41 -0.44 -20.70
CA ALA A 85 0.41 0.21 -19.71
C ALA A 85 0.10 -0.43 -18.35
N GLY A 86 0.98 -1.36 -17.94
CA GLY A 86 0.95 -1.95 -16.62
C GLY A 86 1.05 -0.88 -15.52
N ILE A 87 0.61 -1.22 -14.33
CA ILE A 87 0.83 -0.39 -13.14
C ILE A 87 2.36 -0.31 -12.94
N HIS A 88 2.96 0.88 -13.14
CA HIS A 88 4.40 1.14 -13.32
C HIS A 88 5.32 0.79 -12.11
N ARG A 89 4.91 -0.09 -11.19
CA ARG A 89 5.80 -0.74 -10.20
C ARG A 89 5.44 -2.18 -9.90
N LEU A 90 4.52 -2.78 -10.65
CA LEU A 90 4.20 -4.20 -10.54
C LEU A 90 4.78 -4.90 -11.75
N ASP A 91 6.12 -4.93 -11.82
CA ASP A 91 6.85 -5.85 -12.70
C ASP A 91 6.61 -7.32 -12.28
N THR A 92 5.84 -7.53 -11.22
CA THR A 92 5.40 -8.83 -10.74
C THR A 92 3.98 -9.12 -11.21
N GLY A 93 3.71 -10.36 -11.62
CA GLY A 93 2.36 -10.85 -11.89
C GLY A 93 1.48 -11.05 -10.64
N ARG A 94 1.97 -10.68 -9.44
CA ARG A 94 1.25 -10.89 -8.17
C ARG A 94 0.18 -9.82 -8.01
N ARG A 95 -1.07 -10.25 -7.86
CA ARG A 95 -2.24 -9.38 -7.90
C ARG A 95 -3.27 -9.76 -6.84
N SER A 96 -2.87 -9.90 -5.58
CA SER A 96 -3.81 -10.13 -4.48
C SER A 96 -4.21 -8.83 -3.78
N THR A 97 -5.22 -8.89 -2.91
CA THR A 97 -5.59 -7.75 -2.06
C THR A 97 -4.41 -7.30 -1.18
N PHE A 98 -3.61 -8.24 -0.66
CA PHE A 98 -2.36 -7.93 0.02
C PHE A 98 -1.35 -7.19 -0.86
N ASP A 99 -1.21 -7.57 -2.13
CA ASP A 99 -0.28 -6.89 -3.04
C ASP A 99 -0.71 -5.43 -3.30
N ALA A 100 -2.02 -5.17 -3.39
CA ALA A 100 -2.56 -3.81 -3.49
C ALA A 100 -2.27 -3.01 -2.21
N PHE A 101 -2.44 -3.61 -1.03
CA PHE A 101 -2.07 -3.02 0.25
C PHE A 101 -0.58 -2.70 0.34
N ALA A 102 0.28 -3.65 -0.02
CA ALA A 102 1.73 -3.46 -0.01
C ALA A 102 2.14 -2.35 -0.97
N TYR A 103 1.54 -2.29 -2.15
CA TYR A 103 1.77 -1.25 -3.14
C TYR A 103 1.41 0.15 -2.61
N VAL A 104 0.16 0.33 -2.15
CA VAL A 104 -0.35 1.64 -1.69
C VAL A 104 0.44 2.16 -0.48
N ASN A 105 0.82 1.26 0.44
CA ASN A 105 1.58 1.61 1.63
C ASN A 105 3.10 1.57 1.41
N ARG A 106 3.57 1.26 0.19
CA ARG A 106 4.99 1.13 -0.16
C ARG A 106 5.75 0.18 0.78
N ILE A 107 5.11 -0.92 1.16
CA ILE A 107 5.72 -1.96 2.00
C ILE A 107 6.75 -2.72 1.16
N PRO A 108 8.01 -2.85 1.60
CA PRO A 108 8.98 -3.70 0.90
C PRO A 108 8.54 -5.16 1.07
N ILE A 109 8.37 -5.87 -0.04
CA ILE A 109 7.95 -7.28 -0.06
C ILE A 109 9.00 -8.21 -0.66
N GLU A 110 10.09 -7.66 -1.17
CA GLU A 110 11.23 -8.39 -1.67
C GLU A 110 12.48 -7.96 -0.89
N PRO A 111 13.37 -8.90 -0.56
CA PRO A 111 14.64 -8.57 0.05
C PRO A 111 15.52 -7.81 -0.95
N ASP A 112 16.32 -6.86 -0.44
CA ASP A 112 17.41 -6.27 -1.20
C ASP A 112 18.52 -7.32 -1.45
N GLU A 113 19.51 -7.02 -2.31
CA GLU A 113 20.66 -7.91 -2.52
C GLU A 113 21.34 -8.26 -1.18
N ASP A 114 21.60 -9.55 -0.96
CA ASP A 114 22.16 -10.11 0.28
C ASP A 114 21.34 -9.85 1.57
N GLU A 115 20.10 -9.38 1.47
CA GLU A 115 19.24 -9.16 2.62
C GLU A 115 18.54 -10.46 3.08
N SER A 116 18.66 -10.78 4.37
CA SER A 116 17.89 -11.88 4.95
C SER A 116 16.42 -11.48 5.19
N GLN A 117 15.52 -12.46 5.18
CA GLN A 117 14.09 -12.24 5.50
C GLN A 117 13.87 -11.60 6.87
N ALA A 118 14.76 -11.81 7.84
CA ALA A 118 14.67 -11.19 9.16
C ALA A 118 14.91 -9.67 9.11
N ILE A 119 15.82 -9.21 8.24
CA ILE A 119 16.09 -7.78 8.03
C ILE A 119 14.94 -7.14 7.25
N LEU A 120 14.41 -7.83 6.23
CA LEU A 120 13.21 -7.39 5.51
C LEU A 120 12.03 -7.18 6.46
N SER A 121 11.77 -8.15 7.34
CA SER A 121 10.75 -8.03 8.40
C SER A 121 10.99 -6.83 9.32
N GLY A 122 12.24 -6.51 9.65
CA GLY A 122 12.60 -5.31 10.40
C GLY A 122 12.20 -4.03 9.66
N ARG A 123 12.52 -3.92 8.36
CA ARG A 123 12.13 -2.78 7.51
C ARG A 123 10.61 -2.63 7.42
N ILE A 124 9.89 -3.75 7.25
CA ILE A 124 8.42 -3.78 7.24
C ILE A 124 7.89 -3.23 8.57
N ALA A 125 8.36 -3.75 9.70
CA ALA A 125 7.92 -3.33 11.02
C ALA A 125 8.17 -1.83 11.27
N SER A 126 9.36 -1.33 10.94
CA SER A 126 9.69 0.10 11.07
C SER A 126 8.79 0.99 10.20
N ARG A 127 8.48 0.57 8.98
CA ARG A 127 7.58 1.30 8.08
C ARG A 127 6.14 1.33 8.60
N LEU A 128 5.63 0.19 9.04
CA LEU A 128 4.30 0.08 9.63
C LEU A 128 4.19 0.98 10.87
N ALA A 129 5.15 0.91 11.80
CA ALA A 129 5.16 1.75 12.99
C ALA A 129 5.17 3.27 12.66
N ASN A 130 5.94 3.68 11.64
CA ASN A 130 5.96 5.07 11.18
C ASN A 130 4.60 5.51 10.61
N GLN A 131 3.98 4.65 9.79
CA GLN A 131 2.70 4.94 9.15
C GLN A 131 1.54 4.90 10.16
N GLU A 132 1.55 3.98 11.12
CA GLU A 132 0.59 3.91 12.24
C GLU A 132 0.67 5.20 13.07
N GLY A 133 1.87 5.63 13.48
CA GLY A 133 2.05 6.85 14.28
C GLY A 133 1.61 8.14 13.56
N ARG A 134 1.51 8.10 12.23
CA ARG A 134 1.06 9.22 11.38
C ARG A 134 -0.38 9.05 10.88
N VAL A 135 -1.05 7.94 11.17
CA VAL A 135 -2.39 7.60 10.66
C VAL A 135 -2.42 7.60 9.13
N LEU A 136 -1.46 6.90 8.51
CA LEU A 136 -1.28 6.86 7.06
C LEU A 136 -1.43 5.47 6.43
N ILE A 137 -1.71 4.43 7.24
CA ILE A 137 -1.97 3.09 6.71
C ILE A 137 -3.24 3.14 5.89
N LYS A 138 -3.20 2.69 4.63
CA LYS A 138 -4.35 2.61 3.74
C LYS A 138 -4.74 1.15 3.52
N LEU A 139 -6.02 0.82 3.65
CA LEU A 139 -6.56 -0.50 3.42
C LEU A 139 -7.36 -0.52 2.12
N PRO A 140 -7.09 -1.47 1.19
CA PRO A 140 -8.02 -1.82 0.14
C PRO A 140 -9.42 -2.18 0.68
N PRO A 141 -10.50 -2.06 -0.12
CA PRO A 141 -11.87 -2.32 0.34
C PRO A 141 -12.10 -3.69 0.99
N ASP A 142 -11.45 -4.72 0.45
CA ASP A 142 -11.54 -6.10 0.96
C ASP A 142 -10.62 -6.38 2.16
N MET A 143 -9.92 -5.37 2.68
CA MET A 143 -9.14 -5.45 3.91
C MET A 143 -9.78 -4.68 5.05
N ASN A 144 -9.64 -5.25 6.24
CA ASN A 144 -10.07 -4.65 7.51
C ASN A 144 -8.96 -4.77 8.55
N HIS A 145 -9.24 -4.30 9.77
CA HIS A 145 -8.30 -4.40 10.90
C HIS A 145 -7.84 -5.83 11.17
N TYR A 146 -8.69 -6.86 11.02
CA TYR A 146 -8.29 -8.26 11.19
C TYR A 146 -7.22 -8.66 10.17
N THR A 147 -7.39 -8.26 8.92
CA THR A 147 -6.45 -8.58 7.84
C THR A 147 -5.13 -7.85 8.04
N TYR A 148 -5.18 -6.57 8.43
CA TYR A 148 -4.02 -5.75 8.75
C TYR A 148 -3.21 -6.32 9.93
N TYR A 149 -3.87 -6.60 11.06
CA TYR A 149 -3.21 -7.18 12.22
C TYR A 149 -2.72 -8.60 11.95
N GLY A 150 -3.40 -9.34 11.08
CA GLY A 150 -2.94 -10.65 10.59
C GLY A 150 -1.64 -10.56 9.81
N PHE A 151 -1.50 -9.57 8.92
CA PHE A 151 -0.23 -9.30 8.24
C PHE A 151 0.86 -8.89 9.22
N ARG A 152 0.56 -7.97 10.15
CA ARG A 152 1.52 -7.53 11.18
C ARG A 152 2.01 -8.69 12.03
N LEU A 153 1.11 -9.60 12.39
CA LEU A 153 1.43 -10.83 13.08
C LEU A 153 2.31 -11.74 12.21
N ALA A 154 1.95 -11.97 10.95
CA ALA A 154 2.70 -12.87 10.07
C ALA A 154 4.11 -12.35 9.75
N ALA A 155 4.25 -11.03 9.57
CA ALA A 155 5.50 -10.35 9.20
C ALA A 155 6.39 -9.99 10.39
N ALA A 156 5.94 -10.22 11.62
CA ALA A 156 6.69 -9.91 12.83
C ALA A 156 8.06 -10.59 12.82
N SER A 157 9.10 -9.82 13.13
CA SER A 157 10.48 -10.31 13.12
C SER A 157 10.70 -11.36 14.22
N THR A 158 11.60 -12.31 13.94
CA THR A 158 11.90 -13.49 14.76
C THR A 158 12.65 -13.19 16.06
N VAL A 159 13.04 -11.93 16.30
CA VAL A 159 14.12 -11.55 17.22
C VAL A 159 13.66 -11.29 18.68
N SER A 160 12.39 -10.98 18.98
CA SER A 160 12.05 -10.66 20.40
C SER A 160 10.68 -11.07 20.96
N SER A 161 9.84 -11.85 20.27
CA SER A 161 8.67 -12.48 20.92
C SER A 161 8.23 -13.75 20.18
N ALA A 162 7.70 -14.73 20.91
CA ALA A 162 7.21 -16.00 20.36
C ALA A 162 5.96 -15.87 19.46
N THR A 163 5.36 -14.67 19.39
CA THR A 163 4.21 -14.34 18.57
C THR A 163 4.62 -14.05 17.12
N GLY A 164 4.06 -14.80 16.16
CA GLY A 164 4.04 -14.37 14.76
C GLY A 164 5.28 -14.64 13.91
N LYS A 165 6.13 -15.63 14.26
CA LYS A 165 7.35 -15.98 13.49
C LYS A 165 7.09 -16.65 12.13
N CYS A 166 5.95 -16.39 11.49
CA CYS A 166 5.48 -17.08 10.30
C CYS A 166 6.46 -16.92 9.12
N VAL A 167 7.02 -15.72 8.95
CA VAL A 167 8.02 -15.39 7.90
C VAL A 167 9.35 -16.15 8.02
N GLY A 168 9.66 -16.73 9.18
CA GLY A 168 10.84 -17.58 9.34
C GLY A 168 10.78 -18.83 8.45
N CYS A 169 9.58 -19.38 8.26
CA CYS A 169 9.34 -20.52 7.36
C CYS A 169 8.68 -20.08 6.05
N HIS A 170 7.73 -19.14 6.10
CA HIS A 170 6.95 -18.65 4.98
C HIS A 170 7.45 -17.29 4.48
N SER A 171 8.54 -17.31 3.71
CA SER A 171 9.22 -16.09 3.24
C SER A 171 8.42 -15.30 2.21
N LEU A 172 8.50 -13.97 2.29
CA LEU A 172 8.00 -13.07 1.26
C LEU A 172 8.81 -13.21 -0.04
N PRO A 173 8.23 -12.90 -1.20
CA PRO A 173 6.86 -12.39 -1.44
C PRO A 173 5.79 -13.49 -1.61
N SER A 174 6.18 -14.75 -1.74
CA SER A 174 5.26 -15.87 -2.00
C SER A 174 4.64 -16.47 -0.73
N PHE A 175 5.14 -16.10 0.45
CA PHE A 175 4.83 -16.76 1.73
C PHE A 175 5.07 -18.28 1.66
N GLY A 176 6.22 -18.65 1.10
CA GLY A 176 6.65 -20.04 0.91
C GLY A 176 8.09 -20.09 0.41
N ARG A 177 8.69 -21.30 0.44
CA ARG A 177 10.08 -21.57 0.06
C ARG A 177 10.13 -22.89 -0.69
N ALA A 178 10.02 -22.84 -2.02
CA ALA A 178 10.06 -24.06 -2.84
C ALA A 178 11.44 -24.73 -2.86
N SER A 179 12.51 -23.96 -2.66
CA SER A 179 13.90 -24.41 -2.67
C SER A 179 14.44 -24.89 -1.31
N SER A 180 13.64 -24.84 -0.24
CA SER A 180 14.05 -25.41 1.05
C SER A 180 13.85 -26.92 1.09
N ASP A 181 14.58 -27.60 1.97
CA ASP A 181 14.33 -28.99 2.33
C ASP A 181 13.96 -29.10 3.82
N PRO A 182 12.72 -29.48 4.17
CA PRO A 182 11.61 -29.76 3.25
C PRO A 182 11.05 -28.48 2.59
N ALA A 183 10.41 -28.63 1.43
CA ALA A 183 9.82 -27.52 0.70
C ALA A 183 8.65 -26.92 1.50
N VAL A 184 8.64 -25.60 1.67
CA VAL A 184 7.54 -24.88 2.32
C VAL A 184 6.57 -24.36 1.26
N PRO A 185 5.31 -24.85 1.22
CA PRO A 185 4.36 -24.43 0.21
C PRO A 185 3.98 -22.95 0.36
N SER A 186 3.70 -22.32 -0.78
CA SER A 186 3.12 -20.97 -0.83
C SER A 186 1.74 -20.94 -0.18
N LEU A 187 1.50 -19.89 0.63
CA LEU A 187 0.18 -19.58 1.19
C LEU A 187 -0.73 -18.84 0.19
N ARG A 188 -0.20 -18.37 -0.94
CA ARG A 188 -1.01 -17.69 -1.97
C ARG A 188 -2.03 -18.64 -2.58
N ASN A 189 -3.21 -18.10 -2.86
CA ASN A 189 -4.35 -18.85 -3.41
C ASN A 189 -4.76 -20.10 -2.60
N LYS A 190 -4.44 -20.14 -1.30
CA LYS A 190 -4.87 -21.21 -0.40
C LYS A 190 -6.09 -20.80 0.41
N ALA A 191 -6.97 -21.75 0.67
CA ALA A 191 -8.12 -21.58 1.53
C ALA A 191 -8.04 -22.55 2.71
N TYR A 192 -8.30 -22.04 3.91
CA TYR A 192 -8.30 -22.81 5.16
C TYR A 192 -9.55 -22.49 5.95
N SER A 193 -10.19 -23.48 6.58
CA SER A 193 -11.14 -23.19 7.65
C SER A 193 -10.39 -22.85 8.94
N LEU A 194 -11.04 -22.13 9.87
CA LEU A 194 -10.46 -21.83 11.18
C LEU A 194 -10.01 -23.11 11.90
N GLY A 195 -10.85 -24.14 11.92
CA GLY A 195 -10.51 -25.43 12.55
C GLY A 195 -9.35 -26.15 11.86
N ARG A 196 -9.20 -26.02 10.54
CA ARG A 196 -8.03 -26.56 9.82
C ARG A 196 -6.75 -25.80 10.19
N LEU A 197 -6.81 -24.47 10.24
CA LEU A 197 -5.66 -23.65 10.63
C LEU A 197 -5.21 -23.94 12.06
N GLN A 198 -6.15 -24.05 13.01
CA GLN A 198 -5.85 -24.43 14.39
C GLN A 198 -5.15 -25.78 14.50
N LYS A 199 -5.60 -26.79 13.75
CA LYS A 199 -4.95 -28.11 13.69
C LYS A 199 -3.52 -28.03 13.12
N LEU A 200 -3.30 -27.19 12.11
CA LEU A 200 -1.97 -27.00 11.52
C LEU A 200 -1.01 -26.28 12.47
N LEU A 201 -1.49 -25.27 13.20
CA LEU A 201 -0.71 -24.54 14.20
C LEU A 201 -0.33 -25.42 15.40
N ALA A 202 -1.13 -26.43 15.72
CA ALA A 202 -0.86 -27.39 16.80
C ALA A 202 0.11 -28.52 16.41
N ASN A 203 0.61 -28.58 15.17
CA ASN A 203 1.49 -29.66 14.73
C ASN A 203 2.95 -29.46 15.18
N GLU A 204 3.78 -30.49 15.05
CA GLU A 204 5.20 -30.45 15.43
C GLU A 204 6.00 -29.33 14.74
N THR A 205 5.60 -28.89 13.54
CA THR A 205 6.29 -27.80 12.83
C THR A 205 5.97 -26.41 13.39
N HIS A 206 4.74 -26.20 13.89
CA HIS A 206 4.23 -24.88 14.27
C HIS A 206 3.88 -24.75 15.74
N HIS A 207 3.97 -25.82 16.55
CA HIS A 207 3.53 -25.82 17.95
C HIS A 207 4.20 -24.74 18.83
N ASN A 208 5.39 -24.28 18.45
CA ASN A 208 6.10 -23.20 19.12
C ASN A 208 5.55 -21.80 18.82
N ILE A 209 4.62 -21.68 17.88
CA ILE A 209 3.90 -20.43 17.55
C ILE A 209 2.61 -20.41 18.37
N ALA A 210 2.67 -19.75 19.52
CA ALA A 210 1.50 -19.59 20.38
C ALA A 210 0.66 -18.39 19.91
N LEU A 211 -0.52 -18.69 19.35
CA LEU A 211 -1.51 -17.68 18.97
C LEU A 211 -2.80 -17.89 19.76
N ASP A 212 -3.39 -16.80 20.25
CA ASP A 212 -4.76 -16.85 20.80
C ASP A 212 -5.81 -16.99 19.68
N LYS A 213 -7.08 -17.13 20.08
CA LYS A 213 -8.20 -17.29 19.14
C LYS A 213 -8.34 -16.09 18.19
N GLN A 214 -8.16 -14.87 18.68
CA GLN A 214 -8.28 -13.66 17.89
C GLN A 214 -7.12 -13.54 16.89
N GLN A 215 -5.89 -13.78 17.34
CA GLN A 215 -4.70 -13.82 16.49
C GLN A 215 -4.81 -14.89 15.40
N THR A 216 -5.39 -16.04 15.72
CA THR A 216 -5.65 -17.09 14.72
C THR A 216 -6.66 -16.63 13.65
N ILE A 217 -7.72 -15.90 14.06
CA ILE A 217 -8.70 -15.32 13.13
C ILE A 217 -8.04 -14.23 12.27
N GLN A 218 -7.19 -13.38 12.86
CA GLN A 218 -6.43 -12.35 12.15
C GLN A 218 -5.50 -12.98 11.09
N LEU A 219 -4.74 -14.02 11.48
CA LEU A 219 -3.88 -14.76 10.56
C LEU A 219 -4.68 -15.38 9.40
N LEU A 220 -5.85 -15.96 9.69
CA LEU A 220 -6.72 -16.52 8.66
C LEU A 220 -7.21 -15.45 7.68
N ALA A 221 -7.67 -14.30 8.19
CA ALA A 221 -8.09 -13.18 7.35
C ALA A 221 -6.95 -12.70 6.44
N PHE A 222 -5.73 -12.60 6.99
CA PHE A 222 -4.55 -12.27 6.19
C PHE A 222 -4.28 -13.30 5.09
N ILE A 223 -4.33 -14.61 5.38
CA ILE A 223 -4.14 -15.65 4.35
C ILE A 223 -5.17 -15.51 3.22
N TYR A 224 -6.43 -15.18 3.53
CA TYR A 224 -7.43 -14.93 2.49
C TYR A 224 -7.13 -13.72 1.59
N SER A 225 -6.43 -12.70 2.10
CA SER A 225 -5.97 -11.57 1.29
C SER A 225 -4.85 -11.91 0.28
N LEU A 226 -4.31 -13.13 0.35
CA LEU A 226 -3.32 -13.67 -0.60
C LEU A 226 -3.95 -14.39 -1.80
N LYS A 227 -5.27 -14.29 -1.96
CA LYS A 227 -5.98 -14.77 -3.16
C LYS A 227 -5.81 -13.76 -4.30
N ASP A 228 -5.44 -14.27 -5.48
CA ASP A 228 -5.30 -13.44 -6.67
C ASP A 228 -6.64 -12.85 -7.11
N LEU A 229 -6.55 -11.62 -7.60
CA LEU A 229 -7.61 -10.81 -8.17
C LEU A 229 -7.45 -10.76 -9.69
N SER A 230 -8.55 -10.49 -10.38
CA SER A 230 -8.46 -10.04 -11.79
C SER A 230 -7.73 -8.70 -11.86
N GLU A 231 -7.21 -8.34 -13.03
CA GLU A 231 -6.53 -7.05 -13.22
C GLU A 231 -7.39 -5.86 -12.80
N ASN A 232 -8.68 -5.90 -13.16
CA ASN A 232 -9.61 -4.83 -12.87
C ASN A 232 -9.90 -4.73 -11.37
N ALA A 233 -10.15 -5.86 -10.71
CA ALA A 233 -10.36 -5.88 -9.26
C ALA A 233 -9.11 -5.43 -8.50
N PHE A 234 -7.92 -5.79 -9.00
CA PHE A 234 -6.65 -5.35 -8.41
C PHE A 234 -6.46 -3.83 -8.53
N ARG A 235 -6.78 -3.24 -9.69
CA ARG A 235 -6.75 -1.78 -9.90
C ARG A 235 -7.74 -1.07 -8.98
N GLU A 236 -8.96 -1.58 -8.89
CA GLU A 236 -10.01 -1.05 -8.02
C GLU A 236 -9.58 -1.10 -6.54
N ALA A 237 -8.95 -2.20 -6.11
CA ALA A 237 -8.41 -2.35 -4.75
C ALA A 237 -7.36 -1.27 -4.38
N ILE A 238 -6.60 -0.76 -5.36
CA ILE A 238 -5.67 0.35 -5.17
C ILE A 238 -6.39 1.70 -5.11
N ILE A 239 -7.29 1.94 -6.07
CA ILE A 239 -8.01 3.23 -6.22
C ILE A 239 -8.92 3.48 -5.02
N GLU A 240 -9.63 2.46 -4.56
CA GLU A 240 -10.60 2.56 -3.48
C GLU A 240 -9.97 2.34 -2.09
N ALA A 241 -8.64 2.30 -1.98
CA ALA A 241 -7.96 2.17 -0.70
C ALA A 241 -8.21 3.41 0.18
N THR A 242 -8.58 3.17 1.44
CA THR A 242 -8.92 4.23 2.42
C THR A 242 -8.02 4.16 3.65
N VAL A 243 -7.80 5.29 4.32
CA VAL A 243 -6.99 5.31 5.55
C VAL A 243 -7.66 4.44 6.62
N LEU A 244 -6.86 3.59 7.27
CA LEU A 244 -7.27 2.76 8.40
C LEU A 244 -7.81 3.65 9.51
N ASP A 245 -9.09 3.49 9.80
CA ASP A 245 -9.73 4.15 10.93
C ASP A 245 -9.43 3.39 12.22
N THR A 246 -8.50 3.91 13.03
CA THR A 246 -8.17 3.37 14.37
C THR A 246 -8.99 4.02 15.48
N SER A 247 -9.99 4.85 15.17
CA SER A 247 -10.76 5.59 16.18
C SER A 247 -11.60 4.71 17.10
N GLY A 248 -11.87 3.46 16.69
CA GLY A 248 -12.59 2.45 17.47
C GLY A 248 -11.72 1.53 18.33
N ASP A 249 -10.41 1.53 18.13
CA ASP A 249 -9.48 0.58 18.79
C ASP A 249 -9.08 1.01 20.21
N GLN A 250 -9.52 2.19 20.66
CA GLN A 250 -9.43 2.63 22.05
C GLN A 250 -10.75 2.34 22.78
N LYS A 251 -10.94 1.08 23.19
CA LYS A 251 -11.89 0.69 24.24
C LYS A 251 -11.23 -0.24 25.22
#